data_AF-A0A4U8UFG2-F1
#
_entry.id   AF-A0A4U8UFG2-F1
#
_cell.length_a   1.000
_cell.length_b   1.000
_cell.length_c   1.000
_cell.angle_alpha   90.00
_cell.angle_beta   90.00
_cell.angle_gamma   90.00
#
_symmetry.space_group_name_H-M   'P 1'
#
loop_
_entity.id
_entity.type
_entity.pdbx_description
1 polymer ?
#
loop_
_entity_poly.entity_id
_entity_poly.type
_entity_poly.pdbx_seq_one_letter_code
_entity_poly.pdbx_strand_id
1 'polypeptide(L)'
;MQKIHHLDLFSGIGGFALGLQMADKDFYQTISFCEINAYCAEVLEKNFILIGYTYNEVENGRISSLDYGIAKYPLHQWQWNEREVENYLKDKGIANPLYQHFERTGCFCCPKQSKKSLYTLYRFYPKEWEKCKELEAKAKELGCLNTTFKPNLSCVELEVQFKRNPTMDFTSAYTEDMVCFCK
;
A
#
# COMPACT_ATOMS: atom_id res chain seq x y z
N MET A 1 28.52 -14.92 -22.95
CA MET A 1 27.42 -14.13 -23.55
C MET A 1 27.91 -12.72 -23.79
N GLN A 2 27.50 -12.05 -24.86
CA GLN A 2 27.84 -10.64 -25.08
C GLN A 2 26.98 -9.77 -24.15
N LYS A 3 27.62 -8.89 -23.39
CA LYS A 3 26.95 -7.97 -22.47
C LYS A 3 26.18 -6.91 -23.25
N ILE A 4 24.91 -6.70 -22.90
CA ILE A 4 24.04 -5.69 -23.50
C ILE A 4 24.31 -4.35 -22.83
N HIS A 5 24.61 -3.36 -23.65
CA HIS A 5 24.78 -1.98 -23.25
C HIS A 5 23.52 -1.19 -23.62
N HIS A 6 22.86 -0.61 -22.62
CA HIS A 6 21.60 0.10 -22.78
C HIS A 6 21.74 1.58 -22.43
N LEU A 7 21.20 2.45 -23.28
CA LEU A 7 20.99 3.87 -23.00
C LEU A 7 19.49 4.07 -22.78
N ASP A 8 19.08 4.44 -21.57
CA ASP A 8 17.67 4.62 -21.27
C ASP A 8 17.20 6.01 -21.72
N LEU A 9 16.51 6.05 -22.85
CA LEU A 9 15.98 7.27 -23.47
C LEU A 9 14.58 7.67 -22.97
N PHE A 10 13.93 6.84 -22.13
CA PHE A 10 12.54 7.08 -21.73
C PHE A 10 12.46 7.85 -20.41
N SER A 11 11.53 8.81 -20.34
CA SER A 11 11.30 9.72 -19.19
C SER A 11 10.61 9.07 -17.98
N GLY A 12 10.80 7.77 -17.77
CA GLY A 12 10.52 7.15 -16.49
C GLY A 12 11.75 7.31 -15.58
N ILE A 13 11.61 7.08 -14.27
CA ILE A 13 12.73 7.08 -13.31
C ILE A 13 13.76 5.96 -13.56
N GLY A 14 13.90 5.45 -14.79
CA GLY A 14 14.81 4.38 -15.21
C GLY A 14 14.68 3.05 -14.46
N GLY A 15 13.60 2.87 -13.69
CA GLY A 15 13.44 1.75 -12.76
C GLY A 15 13.45 0.38 -13.41
N PHE A 16 12.95 0.26 -14.65
CA PHE A 16 12.97 -1.01 -15.39
C PHE A 16 14.38 -1.38 -15.86
N ALA A 17 15.14 -0.42 -16.38
CA ALA A 17 16.53 -0.64 -16.80
C ALA A 17 17.42 -0.94 -15.59
N LEU A 18 17.18 -0.26 -14.46
CA LEU A 18 17.85 -0.53 -13.20
C LEU A 18 17.50 -1.93 -12.66
N GLY A 19 16.21 -2.30 -12.68
CA GLY A 19 15.75 -3.62 -12.25
C GLY A 19 16.34 -4.76 -13.07
N LEU A 20 16.43 -4.58 -14.40
CA LEU A 20 17.04 -5.56 -15.29
C LEU A 20 18.55 -5.69 -15.05
N GLN A 21 19.25 -4.57 -14.83
CA GLN A 21 20.66 -4.58 -14.44
C GLN A 21 20.89 -5.26 -13.08
N MET A 22 19.99 -5.04 -12.11
CA MET A 22 20.08 -5.69 -10.80
C MET A 22 19.85 -7.20 -10.89
N ALA A 23 19.00 -7.65 -11.81
CA ALA A 23 18.72 -9.07 -12.03
C ALA A 23 19.93 -9.82 -12.61
N ASP A 24 20.67 -9.20 -13.55
CA ASP A 24 21.88 -9.79 -14.12
C ASP A 24 22.87 -8.71 -14.62
N LYS A 25 23.86 -8.42 -13.78
CA LYS A 25 24.89 -7.39 -14.01
C LYS A 25 25.93 -7.79 -15.05
N ASP A 26 26.07 -9.10 -15.30
CA ASP A 26 27.04 -9.65 -16.24
C ASP A 26 26.44 -9.70 -17.65
N PHE A 27 25.12 -9.84 -17.74
CA PHE A 27 24.37 -9.79 -18.99
C PHE A 27 23.98 -8.37 -19.42
N TYR A 28 23.59 -7.49 -18.49
CA TYR A 28 22.96 -6.21 -18.82
C TYR A 28 23.57 -5.03 -18.05
N GLN A 29 23.86 -3.93 -18.75
CA GLN A 29 24.34 -2.69 -18.17
C GLN A 29 23.68 -1.47 -18.80
N THR A 30 23.07 -0.65 -17.96
CA THR A 30 22.60 0.69 -18.29
C THR A 30 23.79 1.66 -18.20
N ILE A 31 24.12 2.32 -19.31
CA ILE A 31 25.26 3.24 -19.43
C ILE A 31 24.88 4.64 -18.96
N SER A 32 23.65 5.08 -19.23
CA SER A 32 23.15 6.40 -18.84
C SER A 32 21.63 6.45 -18.88
N PHE A 33 21.06 7.44 -18.20
CA PHE A 33 19.63 7.77 -18.19
C PHE A 33 19.46 9.18 -18.77
N CYS A 34 18.47 9.37 -19.64
CA CYS A 34 18.13 10.68 -20.20
C CYS A 34 17.29 11.58 -19.27
N GLU A 35 17.20 11.23 -17.98
CA GLU A 35 16.44 12.00 -16.99
C GLU A 35 17.13 13.33 -16.68
N ILE A 36 16.37 14.43 -16.82
CA ILE A 36 16.86 15.81 -16.64
C ILE A 36 16.53 16.36 -15.26
N ASN A 37 15.61 15.74 -14.53
CA ASN A 37 15.28 16.15 -13.17
C ASN A 37 16.39 15.73 -12.21
N ALA A 38 17.00 16.70 -11.53
CA ALA A 38 18.12 16.48 -10.62
C ALA A 38 17.82 15.47 -9.50
N TYR A 39 16.60 15.50 -8.93
CA TYR A 39 16.21 14.55 -7.88
C TYR A 39 16.10 13.12 -8.42
N CYS A 40 15.49 12.94 -9.59
CA CYS A 40 15.39 11.63 -10.23
C CYS A 40 16.77 11.09 -10.66
N ALA A 41 17.66 11.96 -11.15
CA ALA A 41 19.05 11.60 -11.47
C ALA A 41 19.81 11.13 -10.22
N GLU A 42 19.65 11.81 -9.08
CA GLU A 42 20.26 11.37 -7.81
C GLU A 42 19.72 10.01 -7.33
N VAL A 43 18.43 9.73 -7.53
CA VAL A 43 17.81 8.43 -7.20
C VAL A 43 18.41 7.31 -8.06
N LEU A 44 18.61 7.58 -9.36
CA LEU A 44 19.16 6.67 -10.34
C LEU A 44 20.65 6.37 -10.13
N GLU A 45 21.45 7.37 -9.73
CA GLU A 45 22.89 7.21 -9.52
C GLU A 45 23.24 6.44 -8.24
N LYS A 46 22.37 6.44 -7.22
CA LYS A 46 22.74 6.02 -5.85
C LYS A 46 21.91 4.85 -5.30
N ASN A 47 21.07 4.20 -6.10
CA ASN A 47 20.23 3.07 -5.69
C ASN A 47 19.48 3.36 -4.36
N PHE A 48 18.83 4.51 -4.28
CA PHE A 48 18.06 4.88 -3.08
C PHE A 48 16.69 4.22 -3.06
N ILE A 49 16.28 3.78 -1.89
CA ILE A 49 14.96 3.20 -1.64
C ILE A 49 14.20 4.16 -0.74
N LEU A 50 13.14 4.77 -1.27
CA LEU A 50 12.30 5.71 -0.54
C LEU A 50 11.32 4.95 0.34
N ILE A 51 11.41 5.16 1.66
CA ILE A 51 10.60 4.47 2.65
C ILE A 51 9.73 5.50 3.38
N GLY A 52 8.42 5.27 3.36
CA GLY A 52 7.42 6.13 3.98
C GLY A 52 7.27 5.94 5.49
N TYR A 53 8.37 5.92 6.25
CA TYR A 53 8.31 6.02 7.72
C TYR A 53 8.15 7.48 8.12
N THR A 54 7.20 7.73 9.02
CA THR A 54 6.94 9.07 9.57
C THR A 54 8.13 9.60 10.35
N TYR A 55 8.15 10.91 10.57
CA TYR A 55 9.17 11.57 11.37
C TYR A 55 9.35 10.90 12.74
N ASN A 56 8.26 10.74 13.50
CA ASN A 56 8.34 10.15 14.84
C ASN A 56 8.78 8.68 14.82
N GLU A 57 8.42 7.90 13.81
CA GLU A 57 8.87 6.51 13.71
C GLU A 57 10.39 6.42 13.59
N VAL A 58 10.99 7.25 12.72
CA VAL A 58 12.44 7.28 12.53
C VAL A 58 13.15 7.85 13.76
N GLU A 59 12.61 8.90 14.39
CA GLU A 59 13.14 9.44 15.66
C GLU A 59 13.10 8.41 16.79
N ASN A 60 12.10 7.52 16.79
CA ASN A 60 12.01 6.39 17.72
C ASN A 60 12.90 5.19 17.32
N GLY A 61 13.79 5.35 16.34
CA GLY A 61 14.77 4.36 15.94
C GLY A 61 14.31 3.37 14.86
N ARG A 62 13.15 3.60 14.22
CA ARG A 62 12.69 2.74 13.12
C ARG A 62 13.52 2.98 11.87
N ILE A 63 14.38 2.02 11.53
CA ILE A 63 15.21 2.02 10.32
C ILE A 63 15.05 0.72 9.54
N SER A 64 15.26 0.77 8.23
CA SER A 64 15.29 -0.39 7.35
C SER A 64 16.73 -0.82 7.09
N SER A 65 17.00 -2.11 7.28
CA SER A 65 18.25 -2.76 6.89
C SER A 65 18.05 -3.41 5.52
N LEU A 66 18.59 -2.79 4.48
CA LEU A 66 18.51 -3.27 3.10
C LEU A 66 19.93 -3.59 2.62
N ASP A 67 20.11 -4.79 2.07
CA ASP A 67 21.37 -5.29 1.51
C ASP A 67 21.56 -4.94 0.02
N TYR A 68 20.51 -4.45 -0.64
CA TYR A 68 20.50 -4.13 -2.08
C TYR A 68 20.32 -2.64 -2.41
N GLY A 69 20.29 -1.75 -1.41
CA GLY A 69 20.12 -0.32 -1.64
C GLY A 69 20.20 0.51 -0.37
N ILE A 70 20.24 1.83 -0.54
CA ILE A 70 20.34 2.76 0.59
C ILE A 70 18.95 3.30 0.92
N ALA A 71 18.46 3.02 2.13
CA ALA A 71 17.18 3.53 2.60
C ALA A 71 17.21 5.06 2.81
N LYS A 72 16.20 5.75 2.29
CA LYS A 72 15.93 7.17 2.54
C LYS A 72 14.53 7.32 3.09
N TYR A 73 14.33 8.29 3.96
CA TYR A 73 13.07 8.52 4.68
C TYR A 73 12.53 9.92 4.38
N PRO A 74 11.85 10.15 3.24
CA PRO A 74 11.39 11.49 2.85
C PRO A 74 10.50 12.15 3.91
N LEU A 75 9.58 11.42 4.52
CA LEU A 75 8.69 11.99 5.54
C LEU A 75 9.45 12.43 6.80
N HIS A 76 10.54 11.73 7.16
CA HIS A 76 11.44 12.18 8.23
C HIS A 76 12.19 13.46 7.84
N GLN A 77 12.72 13.52 6.61
CA GLN A 77 13.40 14.71 6.09
C GLN A 77 12.48 15.93 6.03
N TRP A 78 11.19 15.72 5.76
CA TRP A 78 10.17 16.76 5.72
C TRP A 78 9.55 17.07 7.07
N GLN A 79 9.91 16.31 8.12
CA GLN A 79 9.32 16.39 9.46
C GLN A 79 7.80 16.14 9.49
N TRP A 80 7.32 15.20 8.66
CA TRP A 80 5.91 14.89 8.51
C TRP A 80 5.52 13.61 9.27
N ASN A 81 4.38 13.69 9.95
CA ASN A 81 3.66 12.53 10.49
C ASN A 81 2.36 12.31 9.71
N GLU A 82 1.54 11.35 10.14
CA GLU A 82 0.29 10.96 9.46
C GLU A 82 -0.62 12.15 9.17
N ARG A 83 -0.71 13.11 10.09
CA ARG A 83 -1.54 14.32 9.96
C ARG A 83 -1.08 15.22 8.81
N GLU A 84 0.23 15.48 8.69
CA GLU A 84 0.77 16.32 7.62
C GLU A 84 0.58 15.64 6.26
N VAL A 85 0.76 14.32 6.19
CA VAL A 85 0.49 13.52 4.99
C VAL A 85 -0.99 13.58 4.62
N GLU A 86 -1.91 13.37 5.58
CA GLU A 86 -3.35 13.40 5.33
C GLU A 86 -3.80 14.78 4.80
N ASN A 87 -3.31 15.86 5.42
CA ASN A 87 -3.61 17.22 4.97
C ASN A 87 -3.08 17.48 3.55
N TYR A 88 -1.86 17.04 3.25
CA TYR A 88 -1.28 17.17 1.92
C TYR A 88 -2.11 16.41 0.88
N LEU A 89 -2.52 15.17 1.16
CA LEU A 89 -3.33 14.39 0.24
C LEU A 89 -4.71 15.02 0.00
N LYS A 90 -5.33 15.60 1.04
CA LYS A 90 -6.59 16.35 0.94
C LYS A 90 -6.45 17.62 0.09
N ASP A 91 -5.40 18.41 0.32
CA ASP A 91 -5.09 19.60 -0.48
C ASP A 91 -4.93 19.26 -1.97
N LYS A 92 -4.26 18.15 -2.25
CA LYS A 92 -4.03 17.65 -3.62
C LYS A 92 -5.22 16.93 -4.24
N GLY A 93 -6.34 16.77 -3.53
CA GLY A 93 -7.51 16.08 -4.07
C GLY A 93 -7.27 14.57 -4.32
N ILE A 94 -6.32 13.96 -3.62
CA ILE A 94 -5.94 12.53 -3.78
C ILE A 94 -6.07 11.75 -2.48
N ALA A 95 -6.83 12.28 -1.52
CA ALA A 95 -7.03 11.61 -0.25
C ALA A 95 -7.84 10.32 -0.48
N ASN A 96 -7.46 9.23 0.17
CA ASN A 96 -8.14 7.96 -0.04
C ASN A 96 -9.47 7.94 0.76
N PRO A 97 -10.64 7.84 0.11
CA PRO A 97 -11.94 7.88 0.79
C PRO A 97 -12.15 6.71 1.76
N LEU A 98 -11.40 5.61 1.64
CA LEU A 98 -11.52 4.49 2.57
C LEU A 98 -11.17 4.88 4.02
N TYR A 99 -10.34 5.91 4.23
CA TYR A 99 -10.01 6.39 5.57
C TYR A 99 -11.19 7.05 6.31
N GLN A 100 -12.32 7.29 5.63
CA GLN A 100 -13.59 7.65 6.26
C GLN A 100 -14.12 6.55 7.20
N HIS A 101 -13.81 5.31 6.84
CA HIS A 101 -14.44 4.11 7.38
C HIS A 101 -13.42 3.20 8.10
N PHE A 102 -12.15 3.30 7.72
CA PHE A 102 -11.08 2.43 8.20
C PHE A 102 -9.90 3.25 8.74
N GLU A 103 -9.47 2.94 9.96
CA GLU A 103 -8.23 3.51 10.53
C GLU A 103 -6.98 3.05 9.77
N ARG A 104 -7.01 1.82 9.24
CA ARG A 104 -5.97 1.29 8.35
C ARG A 104 -6.59 0.57 7.18
N THR A 105 -6.18 0.93 5.98
CA THR A 105 -6.56 0.24 4.75
C THR A 105 -5.77 -1.06 4.61
N GLY A 106 -6.43 -2.12 4.16
CA GLY A 106 -5.81 -3.41 3.90
C GLY A 106 -6.73 -4.29 3.06
N CYS A 107 -6.33 -5.53 2.79
CA CYS A 107 -7.14 -6.45 2.00
C CYS A 107 -8.50 -6.68 2.68
N PHE A 108 -9.59 -6.54 1.94
CA PHE A 108 -10.95 -6.75 2.46
C PHE A 108 -11.15 -8.17 3.01
N CYS A 109 -10.49 -9.17 2.40
CA CYS A 109 -10.53 -10.58 2.82
C CYS A 109 -9.34 -10.95 3.74
N CYS A 110 -8.97 -10.09 4.69
CA CYS A 110 -7.84 -10.37 5.59
C CYS A 110 -8.29 -10.93 6.96
N PRO A 111 -7.83 -12.14 7.37
CA PRO A 111 -8.18 -12.74 8.66
C PRO A 111 -7.68 -11.92 9.85
N LYS A 112 -6.66 -11.07 9.66
CA LYS A 112 -6.07 -10.22 10.70
C LYS A 112 -6.80 -8.89 10.91
N GLN A 113 -7.87 -8.62 10.16
CA GLN A 113 -8.68 -7.42 10.40
C GLN A 113 -9.30 -7.41 11.79
N SER A 114 -9.41 -6.21 12.38
CA SER A 114 -10.12 -5.99 13.64
C SER A 114 -11.62 -6.26 13.47
N LYS A 115 -12.31 -6.54 14.59
CA LYS A 115 -13.77 -6.71 14.57
C LYS A 115 -14.49 -5.44 14.09
N LYS A 116 -13.95 -4.27 14.43
CA LYS A 116 -14.43 -2.95 13.96
C LYS A 116 -14.35 -2.83 12.44
N SER A 117 -13.19 -3.10 11.85
CA SER A 117 -13.01 -3.06 10.39
C SER A 117 -13.93 -4.04 9.67
N LEU A 118 -14.11 -5.25 10.22
CA LEU A 118 -15.01 -6.25 9.63
C LEU A 118 -16.48 -5.84 9.72
N TYR A 119 -16.89 -5.19 10.82
CA TYR A 119 -18.24 -4.63 10.93
C TYR A 119 -18.46 -3.50 9.91
N THR A 120 -17.48 -2.60 9.75
CA THR A 120 -17.49 -1.56 8.71
C THR A 120 -17.61 -2.19 7.32
N LEU A 121 -16.82 -3.22 7.01
CA LEU A 121 -16.87 -3.92 5.73
C LEU A 121 -18.26 -4.53 5.49
N TYR A 122 -18.81 -5.24 6.47
CA TYR A 122 -20.15 -5.80 6.43
C TYR A 122 -21.23 -4.73 6.17
N ARG A 123 -21.14 -3.57 6.84
CA ARG A 123 -22.18 -2.53 6.81
C ARG A 123 -22.14 -1.65 5.55
N PHE A 124 -20.95 -1.22 5.15
CA PHE A 124 -20.78 -0.19 4.10
C PHE A 124 -20.32 -0.77 2.76
N TYR A 125 -19.77 -2.00 2.74
CA TYR A 125 -19.16 -2.63 1.58
C TYR A 125 -19.74 -4.04 1.35
N PRO A 126 -21.07 -4.16 1.09
CA PRO A 126 -21.73 -5.45 1.01
C PRO A 126 -21.21 -6.32 -0.13
N LYS A 127 -20.76 -5.73 -1.25
CA LYS A 127 -20.20 -6.49 -2.39
C LYS A 127 -18.92 -7.23 -1.99
N GLU A 128 -18.02 -6.53 -1.29
CA GLU A 128 -16.77 -7.08 -0.78
C GLU A 128 -17.03 -8.11 0.33
N TRP A 129 -18.04 -7.90 1.17
CA TRP A 129 -18.46 -8.87 2.18
C TRP A 129 -19.00 -10.17 1.56
N GLU A 130 -19.87 -10.07 0.55
CA GLU A 130 -20.32 -11.23 -0.21
C GLU A 130 -19.14 -11.96 -0.86
N LYS A 131 -18.17 -11.21 -1.39
CA LYS A 131 -16.97 -11.82 -1.96
C LYS A 131 -16.16 -12.64 -0.95
N CYS A 132 -16.05 -12.17 0.30
CA CYS A 132 -15.44 -12.96 1.38
C CYS A 132 -16.18 -14.29 1.62
N LYS A 133 -17.52 -14.28 1.57
CA LYS A 133 -18.33 -15.51 1.73
C LYS A 133 -18.13 -16.48 0.57
N GLU A 134 -18.10 -15.99 -0.67
CA GLU A 134 -17.81 -16.80 -1.86
C GLU A 134 -16.43 -17.47 -1.77
N LEU A 135 -15.40 -16.70 -1.38
CA LEU A 135 -14.04 -17.21 -1.25
C LEU A 135 -13.94 -18.28 -0.15
N GLU A 136 -14.61 -18.06 0.99
CA GLU A 136 -14.68 -19.06 2.06
C GLU A 136 -15.40 -20.35 1.60
N ALA A 137 -16.51 -20.22 0.88
CA ALA A 137 -17.25 -21.37 0.33
C ALA A 137 -16.40 -22.16 -0.67
N LYS A 138 -15.69 -21.46 -1.56
CA LYS A 138 -14.78 -22.07 -2.53
C LYS A 138 -13.59 -22.76 -1.84
N ALA A 139 -13.06 -22.18 -0.76
CA ALA A 139 -11.99 -22.82 0.01
C ALA A 139 -12.45 -24.14 0.66
N LYS A 140 -13.71 -24.21 1.12
CA LYS A 140 -14.33 -25.45 1.62
C LYS A 140 -14.49 -26.49 0.49
N GLU A 141 -15.02 -26.08 -0.66
CA GLU A 141 -15.22 -26.95 -1.83
C GLU A 141 -13.89 -27.56 -2.31
N LEU A 142 -12.83 -26.76 -2.36
CA LEU A 142 -11.50 -27.18 -2.82
C LEU A 142 -10.69 -27.94 -1.75
N GLY A 143 -11.24 -28.16 -0.54
CA GLY A 143 -10.53 -28.85 0.54
C GLY A 143 -9.25 -28.14 0.98
N CYS A 144 -9.22 -26.80 0.94
CA CYS A 144 -8.07 -26.01 1.36
C CYS A 144 -7.79 -26.16 2.87
N LEU A 145 -6.53 -25.95 3.29
CA LEU A 145 -6.15 -26.01 4.70
C LEU A 145 -6.95 -25.04 5.59
N ASN A 146 -7.17 -23.82 5.08
CA ASN A 146 -7.96 -22.79 5.75
C ASN A 146 -9.35 -22.72 5.11
N THR A 147 -10.36 -23.21 5.82
CA THR A 147 -11.75 -23.26 5.35
C THR A 147 -12.67 -22.24 6.01
N THR A 148 -12.16 -21.47 6.97
CA THR A 148 -12.89 -20.43 7.70
C THR A 148 -12.17 -19.10 7.60
N PHE A 149 -12.94 -18.00 7.55
CA PHE A 149 -12.40 -16.66 7.36
C PHE A 149 -11.43 -16.23 8.46
N LYS A 150 -11.76 -16.51 9.71
CA LYS A 150 -10.87 -16.39 10.88
C LYS A 150 -10.64 -17.76 11.48
N PRO A 151 -9.57 -17.95 12.29
CA PRO A 151 -9.39 -19.18 13.05
C PRO A 151 -10.65 -19.52 13.84
N ASN A 152 -11.34 -20.60 13.44
CA ASN A 152 -12.59 -21.09 14.04
C ASN A 152 -13.77 -20.10 13.98
N LEU A 153 -13.80 -19.20 13.00
CA LEU A 153 -14.92 -18.26 12.86
C LEU A 153 -15.18 -17.93 11.39
N SER A 154 -16.37 -18.29 10.92
CA SER A 154 -16.81 -18.10 9.54
C SER A 154 -17.39 -16.70 9.28
N CYS A 155 -17.44 -16.32 8.00
CA CYS A 155 -18.15 -15.11 7.56
C CYS A 155 -19.63 -15.13 7.99
N VAL A 156 -20.29 -16.29 7.90
CA VAL A 156 -21.72 -16.43 8.26
C VAL A 156 -21.93 -16.20 9.75
N GLU A 157 -21.08 -16.76 10.60
CA GLU A 157 -21.14 -16.54 12.06
C GLU A 157 -20.85 -15.09 12.44
N LEU A 158 -19.88 -14.45 11.76
CA LEU A 158 -19.61 -13.02 11.94
C LEU A 158 -20.82 -12.17 11.58
N GLU A 159 -21.50 -12.48 10.47
CA GLU A 159 -22.69 -11.77 10.03
C GLU A 159 -23.82 -11.85 11.06
N VAL A 160 -24.04 -13.03 11.66
CA VAL A 160 -24.99 -13.21 12.76
C VAL A 160 -24.61 -12.35 13.97
N GLN A 161 -23.33 -12.26 14.32
CA GLN A 161 -22.86 -11.41 15.42
C GLN A 161 -23.10 -9.92 15.12
N PHE A 162 -22.85 -9.46 13.90
CA PHE A 162 -23.04 -8.07 13.50
C PHE A 162 -24.50 -7.66 13.45
N LYS A 163 -25.39 -8.54 13.00
CA LYS A 163 -26.85 -8.33 13.04
C LYS A 163 -27.38 -8.16 14.46
N ARG A 164 -26.76 -8.79 15.46
CA ARG A 164 -27.16 -8.70 16.88
C ARG A 164 -26.71 -7.43 17.59
N ASN A 165 -25.63 -6.78 17.15
CA ASN A 165 -25.03 -5.62 17.80
C ASN A 165 -24.78 -4.48 16.78
N PRO A 166 -25.79 -3.62 16.51
CA PRO A 166 -25.74 -2.64 15.42
C PRO A 166 -24.96 -1.35 15.73
N THR A 167 -24.32 -1.22 16.89
CA THR A 167 -23.69 0.03 17.33
C THR A 167 -22.17 0.01 17.12
N MET A 168 -21.73 0.53 15.98
CA MET A 168 -20.40 1.10 15.77
C MET A 168 -20.54 2.16 14.66
N ASP A 169 -20.60 3.44 15.04
CA ASP A 169 -20.61 4.56 14.09
C ASP A 169 -19.27 5.28 14.16
N PHE A 170 -18.57 5.30 13.03
CA PHE A 170 -17.28 5.96 12.87
C PHE A 170 -17.23 6.47 11.43
N THR A 171 -17.90 7.60 11.19
CA THR A 171 -17.83 8.30 9.91
C THR A 171 -17.13 9.64 10.11
N SER A 172 -16.05 9.88 9.37
CA SER A 172 -15.55 11.21 9.07
C SER A 172 -15.86 11.51 7.61
N ALA A 173 -16.35 12.70 7.29
CA ALA A 173 -16.75 13.04 5.92
C ALA A 173 -15.54 13.54 5.12
N TYR A 174 -15.24 12.90 3.98
CA TYR A 174 -14.42 13.53 2.94
C TYR A 174 -15.36 14.06 1.87
N THR A 175 -15.01 15.21 1.31
CA THR A 175 -15.77 15.85 0.24
C THR A 175 -15.20 15.43 -1.13
N GLU A 176 -16.03 15.53 -2.18
CA GLU A 176 -15.66 15.12 -3.54
C GLU A 176 -14.39 15.81 -4.05
N ASP A 177 -14.17 17.04 -3.58
CA ASP A 177 -13.02 17.85 -3.92
C ASP A 177 -11.71 17.35 -3.25
N MET A 178 -11.79 16.51 -2.21
CA MET A 178 -10.65 15.87 -1.55
C MET A 178 -10.19 14.58 -2.25
N VAL A 179 -10.95 14.06 -3.22
CA VAL A 179 -10.74 12.75 -3.86
C VAL A 179 -10.63 12.79 -5.39
N CYS A 180 -10.76 13.98 -6.00
CA CYS A 180 -10.64 14.16 -7.44
C CYS A 180 -9.28 14.77 -7.84
N PHE A 181 -8.51 14.02 -8.62
CA PHE A 181 -7.24 14.47 -9.23
C PHE A 181 -7.43 15.58 -10.28
N CYS A 182 -8.64 15.76 -10.81
CA CYS A 182 -8.93 16.64 -11.95
C CYS A 182 -9.20 18.11 -11.58
N LYS A 183 -8.75 18.56 -10.40
CA LYS A 183 -8.71 20.00 -10.06
C LYS A 183 -7.64 20.74 -10.85
#